data_AF-A0A1Y3NBC2-F1
#
_entry.id   AF-A0A1Y3NBC2-F1
#
_cell.length_a   1.000
_cell.length_b   1.000
_cell.length_c   1.000
_cell.angle_alpha   90.00
_cell.angle_beta   90.00
_cell.angle_gamma   90.00
#
_symmetry.space_group_name_H-M   'P 1'
#
loop_
_entity.id
_entity.type
_entity.pdbx_description
1 polymer ?
#
loop_
_entity_poly.entity_id
_entity_poly.type
_entity_poly.pdbx_seq_one_letter_code
_entity_poly.pdbx_strand_id
1 'polypeptide(L)'
;MHKTILKVNKRDKNGDYPLLLAFKKHNYYSYSADILHILMAYADENNIILELNKRNKNGDYPLLKAVEDNNHDVIPLLLDYANNNNIILKFKHTNEKGYPPLSKTLGYWYMDDQIRYTQLLLAYADQNNIVINLNEKDESGLTFTFIC
;
A
#
# COMPACT_ATOMS: atom_id res chain seq x y z
N MET A 1 -27.84 16.01 19.23
CA MET A 1 -26.47 15.48 19.40
C MET A 1 -25.65 15.91 18.19
N HIS A 2 -24.56 16.66 18.37
CA HIS A 2 -23.62 16.92 17.27
C HIS A 2 -22.76 15.68 17.06
N LYS A 3 -22.92 15.00 15.93
CA LYS A 3 -22.04 13.90 15.52
C LYS A 3 -20.70 14.51 15.09
N THR A 4 -19.68 14.40 15.94
CA THR A 4 -18.32 14.81 15.58
C THR A 4 -17.74 13.77 14.61
N ILE A 5 -17.53 14.16 13.36
CA ILE A 5 -16.88 13.30 12.35
C ILE A 5 -15.36 13.42 12.53
N LEU A 6 -14.69 12.27 12.69
CA LEU A 6 -13.24 12.19 12.79
C LEU A 6 -12.61 12.47 11.42
N LYS A 7 -11.57 13.29 11.41
CA LYS A 7 -10.80 13.59 10.19
C LYS A 7 -9.75 12.50 9.97
N VAL A 8 -10.17 11.31 9.54
CA VAL A 8 -9.31 10.12 9.43
C VAL A 8 -8.21 10.20 8.36
N ASN A 9 -8.31 11.15 7.43
CA ASN A 9 -7.23 11.48 6.48
C ASN A 9 -6.36 12.64 6.96
N LYS A 10 -6.60 13.20 8.17
CA LYS A 10 -5.79 14.30 8.68
C LYS A 10 -4.37 13.80 8.93
N ARG A 11 -3.41 14.53 8.37
CA ARG A 11 -1.99 14.22 8.47
C ARG A 11 -1.35 14.98 9.63
N ASP A 12 -0.41 14.34 10.30
CA ASP A 12 0.39 14.95 11.36
C ASP A 12 1.59 15.72 10.80
N LYS A 13 2.49 16.20 11.68
CA LYS A 13 3.71 16.92 11.30
C LYS A 13 4.70 16.09 10.48
N ASN A 14 4.64 14.77 10.56
CA ASN A 14 5.44 13.83 9.77
C ASN A 14 4.74 13.44 8.46
N GLY A 15 3.51 13.90 8.28
CA GLY A 15 2.68 13.52 7.16
C GLY A 15 2.04 12.15 7.32
N ASP A 16 2.09 11.56 8.51
CA ASP A 16 1.42 10.30 8.83
C ASP A 16 -0.06 10.53 9.07
N TYR A 17 -0.89 9.54 8.76
CA TYR A 17 -2.34 9.56 8.93
C TYR A 17 -2.80 8.18 9.41
N PRO A 18 -3.99 8.08 10.05
CA PRO A 18 -4.50 6.86 10.66
C PRO A 18 -4.29 5.57 9.85
N LEU A 19 -4.61 5.57 8.56
CA LEU A 19 -4.41 4.39 7.71
C LEU A 19 -2.94 4.00 7.54
N LEU A 20 -2.03 4.97 7.37
CA LEU A 20 -0.59 4.68 7.30
C LEU A 20 -0.03 4.22 8.65
N LEU A 21 -0.55 4.77 9.76
CA LEU A 21 -0.15 4.38 11.11
C LEU A 21 -0.53 2.92 11.44
N ALA A 22 -1.53 2.34 10.76
CA ALA A 22 -1.91 0.93 10.92
C ALA A 22 -0.76 -0.05 10.61
N PHE A 23 0.22 0.38 9.82
CA PHE A 23 1.40 -0.40 9.44
C PHE A 23 2.62 -0.13 10.32
N LYS A 24 2.51 0.74 11.34
CA LYS A 24 3.60 0.91 12.30
C LYS A 24 3.55 -0.23 13.30
N LYS A 25 4.63 -1.03 13.31
CA LYS A 25 4.76 -2.20 14.18
C LYS A 25 4.62 -1.79 15.66
N HIS A 26 3.66 -2.39 16.35
CA HIS A 26 3.53 -2.32 17.80
C HIS A 26 3.92 -3.68 18.39
N ASN A 27 5.17 -3.85 18.81
CA ASN A 27 5.72 -5.08 19.40
C ASN A 27 5.81 -6.27 18.42
N TYR A 28 5.42 -7.48 18.86
CA TYR A 28 5.57 -8.74 18.12
C TYR A 28 4.41 -9.08 17.16
N TYR A 29 3.27 -8.40 17.27
CA TYR A 29 2.06 -8.70 16.50
C TYR A 29 1.76 -7.59 15.46
N SER A 30 1.21 -7.98 14.30
CA SER A 30 0.69 -7.06 13.28
C SER A 30 -0.84 -7.12 13.32
N TYR A 31 -1.48 -6.02 13.74
CA TYR A 31 -2.94 -5.85 13.78
C TYR A 31 -3.46 -4.99 12.62
N SER A 32 -2.66 -4.87 11.55
CA SER A 32 -2.95 -3.95 10.46
C SER A 32 -4.27 -4.29 9.76
N ALA A 33 -4.60 -5.58 9.58
CA ALA A 33 -5.86 -5.99 8.95
C ALA A 33 -7.09 -5.52 9.76
N ASP A 34 -7.09 -5.75 11.07
CA ASP A 34 -8.18 -5.32 11.96
C ASP A 34 -8.36 -3.80 11.95
N ILE A 35 -7.24 -3.06 12.03
CA ILE A 35 -7.27 -1.58 11.99
C ILE A 35 -7.80 -1.09 10.64
N LEU A 36 -7.40 -1.73 9.53
CA LEU A 36 -7.91 -1.38 8.20
C LEU A 36 -9.41 -1.61 8.10
N HIS A 37 -9.92 -2.75 8.57
CA HIS A 37 -11.36 -3.02 8.58
C HIS A 37 -12.13 -1.96 9.36
N ILE A 38 -11.64 -1.58 10.55
CA ILE A 38 -12.26 -0.53 11.37
C ILE A 38 -12.26 0.81 10.62
N LEU A 39 -11.13 1.20 10.01
CA LEU A 39 -11.02 2.46 9.28
C LEU A 39 -11.91 2.48 8.03
N MET A 40 -11.98 1.38 7.28
CA MET A 40 -12.81 1.26 6.09
C MET A 40 -14.30 1.33 6.46
N ALA A 41 -14.75 0.54 7.44
CA ALA A 41 -16.12 0.59 7.92
C ALA A 41 -16.51 1.98 8.43
N TYR A 42 -15.64 2.63 9.21
CA TYR A 42 -15.87 4.00 9.66
C TYR A 42 -15.96 4.98 8.48
N ALA A 43 -15.11 4.82 7.48
CA ALA A 43 -15.09 5.68 6.31
C ALA A 43 -16.38 5.54 5.51
N ASP A 44 -16.84 4.31 5.28
CA ASP A 44 -18.09 3.99 4.59
C ASP A 44 -19.31 4.57 5.33
N GLU A 45 -19.41 4.36 6.65
CA GLU A 45 -20.49 4.88 7.49
C GLU A 45 -20.58 6.41 7.52
N ASN A 46 -19.47 7.10 7.22
CA ASN A 46 -19.39 8.56 7.28
C ASN A 46 -19.15 9.20 5.90
N ASN A 47 -19.27 8.42 4.81
CA ASN A 47 -19.02 8.86 3.43
C ASN A 47 -17.66 9.55 3.24
N ILE A 48 -16.62 8.97 3.83
CA ILE A 48 -15.23 9.42 3.72
C ILE A 48 -14.52 8.48 2.75
N ILE A 49 -13.73 9.04 1.83
CA ILE A 49 -12.82 8.25 0.98
C ILE A 49 -11.45 8.25 1.65
N LEU A 50 -10.93 7.07 2.02
CA LEU A 50 -9.60 6.96 2.63
C LEU A 50 -8.48 7.29 1.62
N GLU A 51 -7.47 8.04 2.07
CA GLU A 51 -6.32 8.38 1.22
C GLU A 51 -5.33 7.21 1.13
N LEU A 52 -5.31 6.46 0.02
CA LEU A 52 -4.41 5.31 -0.15
C LEU A 52 -3.02 5.67 -0.74
N ASN A 53 -2.92 6.80 -1.45
CA ASN A 53 -1.74 7.16 -2.25
C ASN A 53 -0.88 8.27 -1.63
N LYS A 54 -1.28 8.84 -0.50
CA LYS A 54 -0.55 9.94 0.12
C LYS A 54 0.68 9.41 0.85
N ARG A 55 1.80 10.10 0.62
CA ARG A 55 3.11 9.74 1.19
C ARG A 55 3.43 10.59 2.39
N ASN A 56 3.91 9.99 3.47
CA ASN A 56 4.53 10.72 4.57
C ASN A 56 5.88 11.33 4.16
N LYS A 57 6.57 11.99 5.09
CA LYS A 57 7.89 12.61 4.85
C LYS A 57 8.98 11.61 4.46
N ASN A 58 8.84 10.33 4.82
CA ASN A 58 9.77 9.26 4.47
C ASN A 58 9.43 8.61 3.11
N GLY A 59 8.38 9.11 2.44
CA GLY A 59 7.87 8.51 1.20
C GLY A 59 6.96 7.30 1.42
N ASP A 60 6.65 6.92 2.65
CA ASP A 60 5.80 5.75 2.97
C ASP A 60 4.33 6.01 2.62
N TYR A 61 3.68 4.97 2.12
CA TYR A 61 2.24 4.92 1.85
C TYR A 61 1.72 3.49 2.09
N PRO A 62 0.40 3.31 2.32
CA PRO A 62 -0.20 2.04 2.74
C PRO A 62 0.23 0.83 1.93
N LEU A 63 0.13 0.89 0.60
CA LEU A 63 0.48 -0.25 -0.26
C LEU A 63 1.97 -0.64 -0.15
N LEU A 64 2.87 0.34 -0.11
CA LEU A 64 4.29 0.05 0.08
C LEU A 64 4.50 -0.67 1.40
N LYS A 65 3.99 -0.12 2.52
CA LYS A 65 4.15 -0.72 3.85
C LYS A 65 3.54 -2.12 3.94
N ALA A 66 2.39 -2.36 3.30
CA ALA A 66 1.75 -3.68 3.25
C ALA A 66 2.66 -4.73 2.60
N VAL A 67 3.32 -4.36 1.49
CA VAL A 67 4.31 -5.23 0.82
C VAL A 67 5.55 -5.42 1.70
N GLU A 68 6.01 -4.37 2.41
CA GLU A 68 7.19 -4.50 3.28
C GLU A 68 6.96 -5.39 4.51
N ASP A 69 5.75 -5.37 5.08
CA ASP A 69 5.39 -6.15 6.26
C ASP A 69 5.08 -7.62 5.91
N ASN A 70 5.05 -7.97 4.62
CA ASN A 70 4.66 -9.29 4.12
C ASN A 70 3.34 -9.77 4.72
N ASN A 71 2.37 -8.87 4.92
CA ASN A 71 1.09 -9.21 5.51
C ASN A 71 0.07 -9.58 4.41
N HIS A 72 -0.26 -10.86 4.35
CA HIS A 72 -1.01 -11.51 3.27
C HIS A 72 -2.45 -11.03 3.17
N ASP A 73 -3.03 -10.65 4.30
CA ASP A 73 -4.44 -10.31 4.37
C ASP A 73 -4.68 -8.85 4.00
N VAL A 74 -3.66 -8.00 4.09
CA VAL A 74 -3.82 -6.55 3.94
C VAL A 74 -3.77 -6.09 2.48
N ILE A 75 -2.91 -6.69 1.65
CA ILE A 75 -2.79 -6.28 0.24
C ILE A 75 -4.15 -6.42 -0.47
N PRO A 76 -4.86 -7.56 -0.42
CA PRO A 76 -6.18 -7.69 -1.02
C PRO A 76 -7.17 -6.63 -0.54
N LEU A 77 -7.21 -6.35 0.77
CA LEU A 77 -8.11 -5.34 1.34
C LEU A 77 -7.87 -3.95 0.75
N LEU A 78 -6.60 -3.55 0.56
CA LEU A 78 -6.27 -2.26 -0.05
C LEU A 78 -6.67 -2.20 -1.53
N LEU A 79 -6.48 -3.29 -2.28
CA LEU A 79 -6.86 -3.36 -3.70
C LEU A 79 -8.38 -3.30 -3.87
N ASP A 80 -9.11 -4.08 -3.08
CA ASP A 80 -10.58 -4.13 -3.11
C ASP A 80 -11.18 -2.78 -2.73
N TYR A 81 -10.69 -2.17 -1.64
CA TYR A 81 -11.15 -0.83 -1.25
C TYR A 81 -10.87 0.20 -2.35
N ALA A 82 -9.71 0.13 -2.99
CA ALA A 82 -9.35 1.03 -4.08
C ALA A 82 -10.31 0.87 -5.27
N ASN A 83 -10.57 -0.37 -5.70
CA ASN A 83 -11.52 -0.68 -6.77
C ASN A 83 -12.93 -0.17 -6.43
N ASN A 84 -13.43 -0.48 -5.24
CA ASN A 84 -14.77 -0.09 -4.80
C ASN A 84 -14.97 1.43 -4.72
N ASN A 85 -13.89 2.18 -4.49
CA ASN A 85 -13.91 3.64 -4.37
C ASN A 85 -13.33 4.36 -5.61
N ASN A 86 -13.10 3.65 -6.71
CA ASN A 86 -12.50 4.20 -7.95
C ASN A 86 -11.17 4.94 -7.72
N ILE A 87 -10.36 4.43 -6.79
CA ILE A 87 -9.03 4.96 -6.50
C ILE A 87 -8.02 4.19 -7.35
N ILE A 88 -7.27 4.89 -8.19
CA ILE A 88 -6.13 4.30 -8.92
C ILE A 88 -4.91 4.30 -8.00
N LEU A 89 -4.47 3.13 -7.55
CA LEU A 89 -3.26 3.01 -6.73
C LEU A 89 -1.99 3.38 -7.51
N LYS A 90 -1.05 4.05 -6.83
CA LYS A 90 0.24 4.45 -7.42
C LYS A 90 1.33 3.45 -7.09
N PHE A 91 1.89 2.84 -8.13
CA PHE A 91 2.95 1.80 -8.04
C PHE A 91 4.37 2.32 -8.29
N LYS A 92 4.50 3.52 -8.87
CA LYS A 92 5.76 3.98 -9.48
C LYS A 92 6.80 4.54 -8.52
N HIS A 93 6.42 5.06 -7.35
CA HIS A 93 7.41 5.76 -6.53
C HIS A 93 7.82 5.01 -5.28
N THR A 94 9.07 5.27 -4.96
CA THR A 94 9.99 4.47 -4.17
C THR A 94 9.98 4.91 -2.71
N ASN A 95 10.55 4.10 -1.81
CA ASN A 95 11.07 4.63 -0.54
C ASN A 95 12.35 5.44 -0.80
N GLU A 96 12.94 6.04 0.24
CA GLU A 96 14.23 6.77 0.17
C GLU A 96 15.40 5.97 -0.48
N LYS A 97 15.22 4.65 -0.72
CA LYS A 97 16.19 3.76 -1.36
C LYS A 97 15.89 3.42 -2.82
N GLY A 98 14.84 3.98 -3.43
CA GLY A 98 14.59 3.76 -4.87
C GLY A 98 13.79 2.51 -5.22
N TYR A 99 13.20 1.78 -4.26
CA TYR A 99 12.45 0.54 -4.56
C TYR A 99 10.92 0.74 -4.65
N PRO A 100 10.28 0.50 -5.81
CA PRO A 100 8.82 0.43 -5.92
C PRO A 100 8.26 -0.83 -5.23
N PRO A 101 6.97 -0.86 -4.83
CA PRO A 101 6.38 -2.03 -4.15
C PRO A 101 6.59 -3.33 -4.92
N LEU A 102 6.47 -3.28 -6.25
CA LEU A 102 6.64 -4.45 -7.10
C LEU A 102 8.08 -4.97 -7.13
N SER A 103 9.11 -4.12 -7.00
CA SER A 103 10.50 -4.61 -7.00
C SER A 103 10.83 -5.32 -5.69
N LYS A 104 10.20 -4.90 -4.59
CA LYS A 104 10.40 -5.52 -3.27
C LYS A 104 9.84 -6.92 -3.19
N THR A 105 8.77 -7.22 -3.93
CA THR A 105 8.27 -8.60 -4.03
C THR A 105 9.29 -9.55 -4.70
N LEU A 106 10.22 -9.04 -5.51
CA LEU A 106 11.17 -9.87 -6.25
C LEU A 106 12.54 -10.03 -5.56
N GLY A 107 12.87 -9.18 -4.58
CA GLY A 107 14.23 -9.06 -4.01
C GLY A 107 14.65 -10.08 -2.94
N TYR A 108 13.75 -10.95 -2.47
CA TYR A 108 14.04 -11.90 -1.41
C TYR A 108 13.81 -13.33 -1.88
N TRP A 109 14.87 -14.00 -2.33
CA TRP A 109 15.12 -15.46 -2.30
C TRP A 109 13.85 -16.30 -2.06
N TYR A 110 13.01 -16.32 -3.11
CA TYR A 110 11.83 -17.16 -3.37
C TYR A 110 11.10 -17.78 -2.16
N MET A 111 10.05 -17.09 -1.72
CA MET A 111 8.90 -17.72 -1.05
C MET A 111 7.64 -17.50 -1.91
N ASP A 112 6.83 -18.54 -2.08
CA ASP A 112 5.67 -18.60 -2.98
C ASP A 112 4.69 -17.42 -2.83
N ASP A 113 4.64 -16.81 -1.64
CA ASP A 113 3.77 -15.69 -1.32
C ASP A 113 4.11 -14.41 -2.09
N GLN A 114 5.38 -14.19 -2.41
CA GLN A 114 5.79 -13.02 -3.18
C GLN A 114 5.36 -13.10 -4.65
N ILE A 115 5.34 -14.30 -5.22
CA ILE A 115 4.81 -14.55 -6.56
C ILE A 115 3.32 -14.22 -6.57
N ARG A 116 2.58 -14.62 -5.53
CA ARG A 116 1.15 -14.33 -5.39
C ARG A 116 0.87 -12.83 -5.33
N TYR A 117 1.64 -12.04 -4.58
CA TYR A 117 1.43 -10.58 -4.56
C TYR A 117 1.79 -9.92 -5.88
N THR A 118 2.88 -10.36 -6.52
CA THR A 118 3.25 -9.88 -7.85
C THR A 118 2.09 -10.08 -8.82
N GLN A 119 1.48 -11.28 -8.82
CA GLN A 119 0.31 -11.58 -9.64
C GLN A 119 -0.90 -10.70 -9.30
N LEU A 120 -1.20 -10.49 -8.02
CA LEU A 120 -2.32 -9.64 -7.60
C LEU A 120 -2.13 -8.18 -8.04
N LEU A 121 -0.93 -7.62 -7.87
CA LEU A 121 -0.63 -6.24 -8.25
C LEU A 121 -0.65 -6.06 -9.78
N LEU A 122 -0.14 -7.04 -10.54
CA LEU A 122 -0.22 -7.04 -12.01
C LEU A 122 -1.67 -7.15 -12.49
N ALA A 123 -2.46 -8.07 -11.92
CA ALA A 123 -3.88 -8.21 -12.27
C ALA A 123 -4.66 -6.93 -11.99
N TYR A 124 -4.42 -6.28 -10.84
CA TYR A 124 -5.02 -4.99 -10.53
C TYR A 124 -4.61 -3.91 -11.53
N ALA A 125 -3.34 -3.87 -11.92
CA ALA A 125 -2.83 -2.90 -12.88
C ALA A 125 -3.48 -3.09 -14.26
N ASP A 126 -3.61 -4.33 -14.72
CA ASP A 126 -4.28 -4.67 -15.97
C ASP A 126 -5.76 -4.24 -15.95
N GLN A 127 -6.47 -4.57 -14.85
CA GLN A 127 -7.88 -4.18 -14.65
C GLN A 127 -8.09 -2.66 -14.69
N ASN A 128 -7.10 -1.90 -14.20
CA ASN A 128 -7.17 -0.44 -14.09
C ASN A 128 -6.40 0.29 -15.21
N ASN A 129 -5.98 -0.41 -16.27
CA ASN A 129 -5.20 0.12 -17.40
C ASN A 129 -3.93 0.89 -16.96
N ILE A 130 -3.26 0.41 -15.92
CA ILE A 130 -2.04 0.99 -15.37
C ILE A 130 -0.85 0.35 -16.08
N VAL A 131 -0.11 1.15 -16.85
CA VAL A 131 1.11 0.69 -17.52
C VAL A 131 2.24 0.54 -16.50
N ILE A 132 2.61 -0.70 -16.19
CA ILE A 132 3.79 -1.05 -15.39
C ILE A 132 4.95 -1.36 -16.33
N ASN A 133 6.05 -0.61 -16.20
CA ASN A 133 7.28 -0.89 -16.95
C ASN A 133 8.25 -1.70 -16.08
N LEU A 134 8.30 -3.02 -16.29
CA LEU A 134 9.21 -3.93 -15.58
C LEU A 134 10.68 -3.79 -16.01
N ASN A 135 10.95 -3.05 -17.08
CA ASN A 135 12.31 -2.79 -17.55
C ASN A 135 12.85 -1.44 -17.05
N GLU A 136 12.08 -0.72 -16.24
CA GLU A 136 12.53 0.53 -15.64
C GLU A 136 13.65 0.23 -14.64
N LYS A 137 14.72 1.02 -14.72
CA LYS A 137 15.85 0.95 -13.79
C LYS A 137 15.58 1.85 -12.60
N ASP A 138 15.83 1.36 -11.40
CA ASP A 138 15.87 2.24 -10.22
C ASP A 138 17.06 3.22 -10.29
N GLU A 139 17.17 4.10 -9.30
CA GLU A 139 18.26 5.10 -9.19
C GLU A 139 19.66 4.44 -9.12
N SER A 140 19.72 3.15 -8.80
CA SER A 140 20.97 2.36 -8.77
C SER A 140 21.24 1.59 -10.08
N GLY A 141 20.33 1.65 -11.06
CA GLY A 141 20.48 1.03 -12.37
C GLY A 141 19.95 -0.40 -12.48
N LEU A 142 19.28 -0.94 -11.45
CA LEU A 142 18.73 -2.30 -11.43
C LEU A 142 17.34 -2.34 -12.10
N THR A 143 17.12 -3.27 -13.04
CA THR A 143 15.78 -3.54 -13.62
C THR A 143 15.09 -4.68 -12.87
N PHE A 144 13.75 -4.71 -12.92
CA PHE A 144 12.96 -5.79 -12.29
C PHE A 144 13.28 -7.18 -12.87
N THR A 145 13.80 -7.25 -14.10
CA THR A 145 14.05 -8.50 -14.84
C THR A 145 15.37 -9.21 -14.50
N PHE A 146 16.30 -8.59 -13.76
CA PHE A 146 17.58 -9.22 -13.40
C PHE A 146 17.51 -10.12 -12.15
N ILE A 147 16.30 -10.33 -11.59
CA ILE A 147 16.10 -11.13 -10.38
C ILE A 147 15.33 -12.46 -10.68
N CYS A 148 15.07 -12.76 -11.96
CA CYS A 148 14.57 -14.07 -12.41
C CYS A 148 15.69 -14.92 -13.00
#